data_AF-A0A9P5TGM0-F1
#
_entry.id   AF-A0A9P5TGM0-F1
#
_cell.length_a   1.000
_cell.length_b   1.000
_cell.length_c   1.000
_cell.angle_alpha   90.00
_cell.angle_beta   90.00
_cell.angle_gamma   90.00
#
_symmetry.space_group_name_H-M   'P 1'
#
loop_
_entity.id
_entity.type
_entity.pdbx_description
1 polymer ?
#
loop_
_entity_poly.entity_id
_entity_poly.type
_entity_poly.pdbx_seq_one_letter_code
_entity_poly.pdbx_strand_id
1 'polypeptide(L)'
;MLRQVGTSMQIETVQKKEGLTIEQVEKKENGLVANVLYMYHGKHYRIDPAAGLPLAAVIDEIEMWMSAHTAAAAAITVQIKQDAPPSGSVISFATAVTIGIDVTAWGDNNPNFDIYTPSGVHLVIQDEYSFDEGLSVIIVDKWDVVDGLLNAAFSDPDPTTCQYLNFASATTSLK
;
A
#
# COMPACT_ATOMS: atom_id res chain seq x y z
N MET A 1 -57.37 32.80 -2.76
CA MET A 1 -56.03 32.81 -3.38
C MET A 1 -55.31 31.52 -3.00
N LEU A 2 -54.89 30.75 -4.00
CA LEU A 2 -53.98 29.59 -3.98
C LEU A 2 -52.61 30.00 -3.37
N ARG A 3 -51.68 29.16 -2.89
CA ARG A 3 -51.40 27.71 -2.81
C ARG A 3 -50.15 27.60 -1.92
N GLN A 4 -50.00 26.55 -1.11
CA GLN A 4 -48.92 25.57 -1.33
C GLN A 4 -49.24 24.28 -0.57
N VAL A 5 -49.12 23.19 -1.31
CA VAL A 5 -49.50 21.82 -0.99
C VAL A 5 -48.26 21.16 -0.39
N GLY A 6 -48.43 20.48 0.75
CA GLY A 6 -47.41 19.60 1.28
C GLY A 6 -47.32 18.32 0.46
N THR A 7 -46.12 17.77 0.32
CA THR A 7 -45.98 16.34 0.02
C THR A 7 -44.82 15.77 0.82
N SER A 8 -45.23 14.99 1.83
CA SER A 8 -44.49 13.91 2.47
C SER A 8 -43.68 13.11 1.44
N MET A 9 -42.41 12.88 1.72
CA MET A 9 -41.55 11.98 0.95
C MET A 9 -42.11 10.56 1.07
N GLN A 10 -42.47 9.97 -0.06
CA GLN A 10 -43.01 8.61 -0.15
C GLN A 10 -41.86 7.61 -0.03
N ILE A 11 -41.99 6.65 0.89
CA ILE A 11 -41.18 5.43 0.90
C ILE A 11 -41.84 4.48 -0.10
N GLU A 12 -41.30 4.40 -1.31
CA GLU A 12 -41.70 3.35 -2.24
C GLU A 12 -41.19 2.00 -1.72
N THR A 13 -42.12 1.16 -1.32
CA THR A 13 -41.86 -0.25 -1.00
C THR A 13 -41.61 -0.96 -2.33
N VAL A 14 -40.35 -1.20 -2.67
CA VAL A 14 -39.99 -2.02 -3.83
C VAL A 14 -40.46 -3.45 -3.55
N GLN A 15 -41.45 -3.89 -4.33
CA GLN A 15 -41.93 -5.27 -4.31
C GLN A 15 -40.79 -6.23 -4.67
N LYS A 16 -40.62 -7.27 -3.85
CA LYS A 16 -39.74 -8.41 -4.11
C LYS A 16 -40.09 -9.01 -5.47
N LYS A 17 -39.21 -8.82 -6.45
CA LYS A 17 -39.15 -9.65 -7.64
C LYS A 17 -38.29 -10.87 -7.28
N GLU A 18 -38.90 -12.04 -7.24
CA GLU A 18 -38.19 -13.31 -7.11
C GLU A 18 -37.12 -13.43 -8.20
N GLY A 19 -35.90 -13.81 -7.81
CA GLY A 19 -34.82 -14.10 -8.75
C GLY A 19 -33.65 -13.11 -8.84
N LEU A 20 -33.38 -12.30 -7.81
CA LEU A 20 -32.09 -11.59 -7.71
C LEU A 20 -31.03 -12.57 -7.21
N THR A 21 -30.20 -13.06 -8.12
CA THR A 21 -28.85 -13.50 -7.78
C THR A 21 -28.22 -12.44 -6.91
N ILE A 22 -27.66 -12.85 -5.77
CA ILE A 22 -26.78 -12.00 -4.98
C ILE A 22 -25.58 -11.73 -5.89
N GLU A 23 -25.67 -10.70 -6.74
CA GLU A 23 -24.48 -10.00 -7.18
C GLU A 23 -23.90 -9.45 -5.89
N GLN A 24 -22.91 -10.18 -5.37
CA GLN A 24 -21.90 -9.61 -4.52
C GLN A 24 -21.46 -8.35 -5.25
N VAL A 25 -21.96 -7.19 -4.79
CA VAL A 25 -21.35 -5.92 -5.13
C VAL A 25 -19.94 -6.08 -4.58
N GLU A 26 -19.01 -6.49 -5.44
CA GLU A 26 -17.59 -6.39 -5.17
C GLU A 26 -17.40 -4.94 -4.77
N LYS A 27 -17.26 -4.70 -3.47
CA LYS A 27 -16.70 -3.44 -2.99
C LYS A 27 -15.29 -3.43 -3.56
N LYS A 28 -15.16 -2.84 -4.74
CA LYS A 28 -13.87 -2.40 -5.28
C LYS A 28 -13.47 -1.27 -4.36
N GLU A 29 -12.68 -1.60 -3.35
CA GLU A 29 -12.12 -0.61 -2.43
C GLU A 29 -10.84 -0.06 -3.06
N ASN A 30 -10.58 1.24 -2.87
CA ASN A 30 -9.75 2.06 -3.75
C ASN A 30 -8.73 2.87 -2.94
N GLY A 31 -7.44 2.85 -3.30
CA GLY A 31 -6.36 3.53 -2.56
C GLY A 31 -6.47 5.06 -2.54
N LEU A 32 -7.22 5.62 -3.49
CA LEU A 32 -7.52 7.05 -3.62
C LEU A 32 -9.03 7.21 -3.84
N VAL A 33 -9.74 7.83 -2.89
CA VAL A 33 -11.20 7.99 -2.90
C VAL A 33 -11.58 9.44 -2.72
N ALA A 34 -12.34 9.99 -3.67
CA ALA A 34 -12.74 11.40 -3.65
C ALA A 34 -11.56 12.35 -3.36
N ASN A 35 -10.41 12.09 -4.00
CA ASN A 35 -9.14 12.79 -3.81
C ASN A 35 -8.47 12.64 -2.43
N VAL A 36 -8.89 11.68 -1.61
CA VAL A 36 -8.28 11.35 -0.32
C VAL A 36 -7.55 10.00 -0.41
N LEU A 37 -6.28 9.98 0.00
CA LEU A 37 -5.46 8.77 0.08
C LEU A 37 -5.81 8.00 1.36
N TYR A 38 -6.12 6.72 1.22
CA TYR A 38 -6.42 5.80 2.32
C TYR A 38 -5.40 4.66 2.35
N MET A 39 -5.16 4.12 3.54
CA MET A 39 -4.26 2.99 3.78
C MET A 39 -4.96 1.66 3.48
N TYR A 40 -4.26 0.77 2.78
CA TYR A 40 -4.78 -0.52 2.31
C TYR A 40 -3.79 -1.66 2.51
N HIS A 41 -4.33 -2.86 2.62
CA HIS A 41 -3.61 -4.12 2.49
C HIS A 41 -4.28 -5.00 1.42
N GLY A 42 -3.66 -5.09 0.25
CA GLY A 42 -4.22 -5.74 -0.91
C GLY A 42 -5.45 -5.01 -1.47
N LYS A 43 -6.16 -5.69 -2.38
CA LYS A 43 -7.32 -5.14 -3.11
C LYS A 43 -8.58 -4.99 -2.26
N HIS A 44 -8.60 -5.50 -1.03
CA HIS A 44 -9.84 -5.76 -0.31
C HIS A 44 -9.88 -5.27 1.14
N TYR A 45 -8.74 -4.90 1.74
CA TYR A 45 -8.71 -4.57 3.16
C TYR A 45 -8.26 -3.13 3.38
N ARG A 46 -9.23 -2.25 3.65
CA ARG A 46 -8.93 -0.98 4.33
C ARG A 46 -8.35 -1.27 5.70
N ILE A 47 -7.22 -0.62 5.99
CA ILE A 47 -6.72 -0.57 7.37
C ILE A 47 -7.68 0.32 8.16
N ASP A 48 -8.15 -0.18 9.31
CA ASP A 48 -9.30 0.33 10.07
C ASP A 48 -10.64 0.24 9.30
N PRO A 49 -11.35 -0.89 9.36
CA PRO A 49 -12.51 -1.16 8.51
C PRO A 49 -13.75 -0.30 8.83
N ALA A 50 -13.80 0.39 9.97
CA ALA A 50 -14.97 1.18 10.36
C ALA A 50 -15.00 2.56 9.67
N ALA A 51 -13.84 3.19 9.49
CA ALA A 51 -13.73 4.53 8.89
C ALA A 51 -12.75 4.60 7.71
N GLY A 52 -11.86 3.62 7.58
CA GLY A 52 -10.64 3.72 6.77
C GLY A 52 -9.63 4.64 7.44
N LEU A 53 -8.35 4.25 7.42
CA LEU A 53 -7.24 5.07 7.90
C LEU A 53 -6.74 5.98 6.76
N PRO A 54 -6.92 7.31 6.81
CA PRO A 54 -6.36 8.21 5.79
C PRO A 54 -4.83 8.28 5.92
N LEU A 55 -4.11 8.40 4.81
CA LEU A 55 -2.66 8.61 4.83
C LEU A 55 -2.29 9.86 5.64
N ALA A 56 -3.09 10.92 5.57
CA ALA A 56 -2.88 12.15 6.33
C ALA A 56 -2.80 11.90 7.85
N ALA A 57 -3.64 11.01 8.39
CA ALA A 57 -3.61 10.69 9.82
C ALA A 57 -2.31 9.96 10.22
N VAL A 58 -1.77 9.12 9.33
CA VAL A 58 -0.47 8.45 9.53
C VAL A 58 0.68 9.47 9.49
N ILE A 59 0.62 10.43 8.57
CA ILE A 59 1.61 11.52 8.48
C ILE A 59 1.55 12.40 9.74
N ASP A 60 0.36 12.78 10.21
CA ASP A 60 0.20 13.54 11.46
C ASP A 60 0.84 12.81 12.66
N GLU A 61 0.67 11.48 12.74
CA GLU A 61 1.28 10.66 13.80
C GLU A 61 2.81 10.58 13.68
N ILE A 62 3.33 10.44 12.44
CA ILE A 62 4.78 10.50 12.16
C ILE A 62 5.34 11.86 12.57
N GLU A 63 4.69 12.96 12.20
CA GLU A 63 5.13 14.31 12.55
C GLU A 63 5.09 14.55 14.06
N MET A 64 4.04 14.09 14.73
CA MET A 64 3.92 14.14 16.19
C MET A 64 5.06 13.36 16.85
N TRP A 65 5.34 12.14 16.38
CA TRP A 65 6.46 11.34 16.89
C TRP A 65 7.79 12.06 16.67
N MET A 66 8.06 12.59 15.46
CA MET A 66 9.29 13.31 15.15
C MET A 66 9.46 14.56 16.02
N SER A 67 8.37 15.29 16.30
CA SER A 67 8.39 16.47 17.18
C SER A 67 8.75 16.14 18.63
N ALA A 68 8.39 14.93 19.08
CA ALA A 68 8.73 14.43 20.41
C ALA A 68 10.15 13.80 20.47
N HIS A 69 10.70 13.40 19.32
CA HIS A 69 11.98 12.72 19.21
C HIS A 69 13.00 13.57 18.43
N THR A 70 13.30 14.75 18.96
CA THR A 70 14.20 15.77 18.37
C THR A 70 15.69 15.41 18.38
N ALA A 71 16.05 14.15 18.64
CA ALA A 71 17.43 13.70 18.55
C ALA A 71 17.94 13.91 17.12
N ALA A 72 19.15 14.47 16.98
CA ALA A 72 19.72 14.93 15.71
C ALA A 72 19.93 13.86 14.62
N ALA A 73 19.56 12.60 14.87
CA ALA A 73 19.76 11.46 13.98
C ALA A 73 18.47 10.67 13.68
N ALA A 74 17.31 11.07 14.19
CA ALA A 74 16.06 10.40 13.82
C ALA A 74 15.65 10.82 12.41
N ALA A 75 15.54 9.86 11.51
CA ALA A 75 14.95 10.02 10.19
C ALA A 75 13.91 8.92 10.00
N ILE A 76 12.80 9.25 9.35
CA ILE A 76 11.77 8.28 8.97
C ILE A 76 11.75 8.22 7.45
N THR A 77 11.92 7.00 6.94
CA THR A 77 11.71 6.70 5.52
C THR A 77 10.28 6.17 5.36
N VAL A 78 9.51 6.78 4.46
CA VAL A 78 8.14 6.35 4.16
C VAL A 78 8.07 5.84 2.72
N GLN A 79 7.64 4.61 2.55
CA GLN A 79 7.30 4.05 1.24
C GLN A 79 5.80 4.20 0.99
N ILE A 80 5.43 4.80 -0.14
CA ILE A 80 4.03 5.02 -0.53
C ILE A 80 3.78 4.29 -1.85
N LYS A 81 2.85 3.32 -1.84
CA LYS A 81 2.50 2.50 -3.00
C LYS A 81 0.99 2.55 -3.25
N GLN A 82 0.60 2.61 -4.51
CA GLN A 82 -0.79 2.40 -4.89
C GLN A 82 -1.10 0.90 -4.92
N ASP A 83 -1.99 0.46 -4.04
CA ASP A 83 -2.36 -0.97 -3.93
C ASP A 83 -3.73 -1.30 -4.55
N ALA A 84 -4.56 -0.27 -4.75
CA ALA A 84 -5.86 -0.38 -5.38
C ALA A 84 -6.12 0.80 -6.34
N PRO A 85 -6.90 0.60 -7.42
CA PRO A 85 -7.22 1.67 -8.37
C PRO A 85 -7.94 2.83 -7.67
N PRO A 86 -7.90 4.06 -8.21
CA PRO A 86 -8.66 5.18 -7.66
C PRO A 86 -10.16 5.02 -7.92
N SER A 87 -11.00 5.64 -7.10
CA SER A 87 -12.45 5.73 -7.34
C SER A 87 -13.00 7.09 -6.94
N GLY A 88 -13.93 7.59 -7.77
CA GLY A 88 -14.56 8.90 -7.57
C GLY A 88 -13.57 10.06 -7.45
N SER A 89 -12.32 9.88 -7.91
CA SER A 89 -11.25 10.85 -7.80
C SER A 89 -11.00 11.50 -9.14
N VAL A 90 -10.73 12.80 -9.13
CA VAL A 90 -10.43 13.60 -10.34
C VAL A 90 -8.94 13.84 -10.52
N ILE A 91 -8.13 13.41 -9.55
CA ILE A 91 -6.66 13.44 -9.60
C ILE A 91 -6.11 12.01 -9.67
N SER A 92 -4.90 11.85 -10.23
CA SER A 92 -4.17 10.59 -10.20
C SER A 92 -3.52 10.35 -8.84
N PHE A 93 -3.17 9.10 -8.53
CA PHE A 93 -2.40 8.77 -7.32
C PHE A 93 -1.04 9.48 -7.29
N ALA A 94 -0.34 9.52 -8.42
CA ALA A 94 0.93 10.23 -8.55
C ALA A 94 0.77 11.73 -8.24
N THR A 95 -0.32 12.35 -8.72
CA THR A 95 -0.67 13.74 -8.40
C THR A 95 -0.98 13.94 -6.92
N ALA A 96 -1.55 12.96 -6.24
CA ALA A 96 -1.87 13.05 -4.82
C ALA A 96 -0.64 12.93 -3.90
N VAL A 97 0.39 12.17 -4.30
CA VAL A 97 1.59 11.94 -3.47
C VAL A 97 2.69 12.97 -3.71
N THR A 98 2.86 13.49 -4.94
CA THR A 98 3.78 14.58 -5.34
C THR A 98 5.28 14.41 -5.09
N ILE A 99 5.73 13.44 -4.28
CA ILE A 99 7.13 13.18 -3.92
C ILE A 99 7.45 11.69 -4.00
N GLY A 100 8.67 11.33 -4.41
CA GLY A 100 9.12 9.93 -4.44
C GLY A 100 10.30 9.66 -5.36
N ILE A 101 10.73 8.40 -5.39
CA ILE A 101 11.67 7.88 -6.38
C ILE A 101 10.89 7.20 -7.53
N ASP A 102 11.49 7.17 -8.72
CA ASP A 102 10.94 6.39 -9.82
C ASP A 102 11.11 4.89 -9.51
N VAL A 103 9.98 4.21 -9.31
CA VAL A 103 9.91 2.77 -9.04
C VAL A 103 9.41 1.97 -10.23
N THR A 104 9.44 2.52 -11.44
CA THR A 104 9.02 1.80 -12.66
C THR A 104 9.82 0.52 -12.91
N ALA A 105 11.04 0.44 -12.37
CA ALA A 105 11.90 -0.73 -12.41
C ALA A 105 11.70 -1.73 -11.25
N TRP A 106 10.65 -1.57 -10.42
CA TRP A 106 10.41 -2.49 -9.30
C TRP A 106 10.08 -3.90 -9.80
N GLY A 107 10.90 -4.88 -9.41
CA GLY A 107 10.71 -6.28 -9.78
C GLY A 107 9.56 -6.91 -9.00
N ASP A 108 8.58 -7.49 -9.69
CA ASP A 108 7.50 -8.25 -9.04
C ASP A 108 8.03 -9.63 -8.60
N ASN A 109 7.85 -9.94 -7.32
CA ASN A 109 8.28 -11.19 -6.67
C ASN A 109 9.72 -11.60 -7.03
N ASN A 110 10.67 -10.69 -6.83
CA ASN A 110 12.05 -10.88 -7.31
C ASN A 110 13.05 -10.94 -6.14
N PRO A 111 13.89 -11.98 -6.05
CA PRO A 111 14.89 -12.10 -4.99
C PRO A 111 16.03 -11.09 -5.09
N ASN A 112 16.26 -10.46 -6.24
CA ASN A 112 17.32 -9.45 -6.38
C ASN A 112 17.11 -8.55 -7.61
N PHE A 113 17.04 -7.24 -7.39
CA PHE A 113 17.03 -6.24 -8.45
C PHE A 113 17.57 -4.89 -7.99
N ASP A 114 17.98 -4.09 -8.97
CA ASP A 114 18.60 -2.80 -8.76
C ASP A 114 17.70 -1.66 -9.24
N ILE A 115 17.63 -0.57 -8.46
CA ILE A 115 17.04 0.70 -8.89
C ILE A 115 18.09 1.80 -8.76
N TYR A 116 18.28 2.56 -9.83
CA TYR A 116 19.13 3.74 -9.84
C TYR A 116 18.27 4.99 -9.81
N THR A 117 18.44 5.79 -8.76
CA THR A 117 17.72 7.07 -8.65
C THR A 117 18.37 8.13 -9.55
N PRO A 118 17.62 9.17 -9.98
CA PRO A 118 18.20 10.29 -10.73
C PRO A 118 19.34 11.01 -10.00
N SER A 119 19.39 10.93 -8.66
CA SER A 119 20.46 11.49 -7.82
C SER A 119 21.69 10.60 -7.71
N GLY A 120 21.73 9.45 -8.41
CA GLY A 120 22.87 8.53 -8.41
C GLY A 120 22.92 7.55 -7.24
N VAL A 121 21.90 7.50 -6.39
CA VAL A 121 21.78 6.45 -5.36
C VAL A 121 21.42 5.13 -6.04
N HIS A 122 22.18 4.09 -5.71
CA HIS A 122 21.94 2.71 -6.12
C HIS A 122 21.22 1.96 -5.00
N LEU A 123 20.01 1.48 -5.28
CA LEU A 123 19.24 0.62 -4.38
C LEU A 123 19.37 -0.83 -4.84
N VAL A 124 19.74 -1.73 -3.92
CA VAL A 124 19.73 -3.18 -4.12
C VAL A 124 18.59 -3.77 -3.29
N ILE A 125 17.65 -4.44 -3.94
CA ILE A 125 16.35 -4.77 -3.36
C ILE A 125 16.07 -6.27 -3.49
N GLN A 126 15.57 -6.86 -2.41
CA GLN A 126 15.02 -8.22 -2.34
C GLN A 126 13.54 -8.11 -1.97
N ASP A 127 12.64 -8.50 -2.88
CA ASP A 127 11.18 -8.44 -2.68
C ASP A 127 10.48 -9.68 -3.24
N GLU A 128 11.06 -10.86 -2.98
CA GLU A 128 10.39 -12.15 -3.19
C GLU A 128 9.42 -12.39 -2.03
N TYR A 129 8.17 -11.97 -2.22
CA TYR A 129 7.13 -11.99 -1.21
C TYR A 129 6.20 -13.20 -1.32
N SER A 130 6.12 -13.88 -2.46
CA SER A 130 5.15 -14.96 -2.71
C SER A 130 5.84 -16.27 -3.07
N PHE A 131 5.40 -17.33 -2.41
CA PHE A 131 5.95 -18.68 -2.51
C PHE A 131 4.81 -19.69 -2.76
N ASP A 132 5.08 -20.74 -3.52
CA ASP A 132 4.11 -21.78 -3.89
C ASP A 132 4.16 -22.99 -2.94
N GLU A 133 4.90 -22.86 -1.84
CA GLU A 133 5.16 -23.91 -0.85
C GLU A 133 4.35 -23.73 0.45
N GLY A 134 4.37 -24.79 1.28
CA GLY A 134 3.80 -24.73 2.63
C GLY A 134 4.65 -23.91 3.59
N LEU A 135 4.03 -23.35 4.64
CA LEU A 135 4.66 -22.44 5.59
C LEU A 135 6.01 -22.92 6.16
N SER A 136 6.16 -24.21 6.44
CA SER A 136 7.41 -24.74 7.00
C SER A 136 8.59 -24.66 6.02
N VAL A 137 8.32 -24.68 4.72
CA VAL A 137 9.32 -24.56 3.66
C VAL A 137 9.58 -23.08 3.36
N ILE A 138 8.52 -22.27 3.25
CA ILE A 138 8.62 -20.82 3.02
C ILE A 138 9.54 -20.14 4.02
N ILE A 139 9.45 -20.49 5.31
CA ILE A 139 10.30 -19.85 6.34
C ILE A 139 11.78 -20.06 6.03
N VAL A 140 12.16 -21.26 5.58
CA VAL A 140 13.56 -21.59 5.26
C VAL A 140 13.97 -20.88 3.97
N ASP A 141 13.19 -21.04 2.91
CA ASP A 141 13.52 -20.46 1.59
C ASP A 141 13.58 -18.94 1.65
N LYS A 142 12.63 -18.30 2.34
CA LYS A 142 12.64 -16.86 2.54
C LYS A 142 13.85 -16.42 3.34
N TRP A 143 14.25 -17.18 4.35
CA TRP A 143 15.42 -16.85 5.15
C TRP A 143 16.71 -16.91 4.32
N ASP A 144 16.86 -17.90 3.44
CA ASP A 144 18.03 -18.01 2.56
C ASP A 144 18.16 -16.78 1.65
N VAL A 145 17.03 -16.29 1.13
CA VAL A 145 16.99 -15.11 0.26
C VAL A 145 17.30 -13.82 1.05
N VAL A 146 16.74 -13.69 2.26
CA VAL A 146 17.03 -12.57 3.18
C VAL A 146 18.51 -12.55 3.58
N ASP A 147 19.06 -13.71 3.97
CA ASP A 147 20.47 -13.86 4.36
C ASP A 147 21.41 -13.54 3.20
N GLY A 148 21.03 -13.91 1.97
CA GLY A 148 21.76 -13.54 0.75
C GLY A 148 21.99 -12.04 0.64
N LEU A 149 20.95 -11.21 0.79
CA LEU A 149 21.09 -9.76 0.70
C LEU A 149 21.81 -9.16 1.92
N LEU A 150 21.65 -9.74 3.12
CA LEU A 150 22.41 -9.33 4.30
C LEU A 150 23.91 -9.56 4.12
N ASN A 151 24.31 -10.72 3.62
CA ASN A 151 25.71 -11.06 3.36
C ASN A 151 26.31 -10.18 2.25
N ALA A 152 25.51 -9.84 1.22
CA ALA A 152 25.91 -8.90 0.18
C ALA A 152 26.17 -7.51 0.76
N ALA A 153 25.25 -6.98 1.57
CA ALA A 153 25.41 -5.69 2.25
C ALA A 153 26.60 -5.66 3.20
N PHE A 154 26.84 -6.74 3.94
CA PHE A 154 27.99 -6.87 4.83
C PHE A 154 29.32 -6.89 4.08
N SER A 155 29.33 -7.43 2.87
CA SER A 155 30.53 -7.57 2.04
C SER A 155 30.77 -6.37 1.11
N ASP A 156 29.89 -5.36 1.12
CA ASP A 156 30.02 -4.18 0.27
C ASP A 156 31.25 -3.35 0.70
N PRO A 157 32.24 -3.14 -0.19
CA PRO A 157 33.42 -2.34 0.11
C PRO A 157 33.12 -0.84 0.28
N ASP A 158 31.98 -0.35 -0.24
CA ASP A 158 31.58 1.06 -0.13
C ASP A 158 30.07 1.20 0.22
N PRO A 159 29.72 1.11 1.52
CA PRO A 159 28.33 1.20 1.96
C PRO A 159 27.72 2.61 1.77
N THR A 160 28.47 3.58 1.24
CA THR A 160 27.95 4.92 0.97
C THR A 160 27.34 5.05 -0.42
N THR A 161 27.66 4.11 -1.33
CA THR A 161 27.16 4.13 -2.71
C THR A 161 25.91 3.28 -2.92
N CYS A 162 25.72 2.24 -2.10
CA CYS A 162 24.61 1.30 -2.21
C CYS A 162 23.72 1.39 -0.96
N GLN A 163 22.40 1.36 -1.16
CA GLN A 163 21.45 1.15 -0.08
C GLN A 163 20.70 -0.16 -0.30
N TYR A 164 20.51 -0.90 0.77
CA TYR A 164 19.93 -2.25 0.73
C TYR A 164 18.53 -2.23 1.31
N LEU A 165 17.55 -2.76 0.57
CA LEU A 165 16.17 -2.92 1.03
C LEU A 165 15.79 -4.40 1.00
N ASN A 166 15.63 -4.99 2.19
CA ASN A 166 15.47 -6.43 2.36
C ASN A 166 14.12 -6.72 3.04
N PHE A 167 13.16 -7.23 2.28
CA PHE A 167 11.82 -7.50 2.80
C PHE A 167 11.79 -8.87 3.47
N ALA A 168 11.80 -8.95 4.80
CA ALA A 168 11.66 -10.24 5.50
C ALA A 168 10.23 -10.85 5.42
N SER A 169 9.25 -10.09 4.95
CA SER A 169 7.86 -10.53 4.80
C SER A 169 7.69 -11.55 3.67
N ALA A 170 6.80 -12.52 3.87
CA ALA A 170 6.40 -13.49 2.86
C ALA A 170 4.93 -13.92 3.02
N THR A 171 4.33 -14.38 1.93
CA THR A 171 3.01 -15.01 1.85
C THR A 171 3.11 -16.31 1.05
N THR A 172 2.17 -17.21 1.28
CA THR A 172 1.95 -18.38 0.43
C THR A 172 0.88 -18.06 -0.61
N SER A 173 1.04 -18.58 -1.82
CA SER A 173 0.02 -18.60 -2.86
C SER A 173 -0.90 -19.83 -2.75
N LEU A 174 -0.53 -20.80 -1.89
CA LEU A 174 -1.35 -21.98 -1.61
C LEU A 174 -2.66 -21.54 -0.98
N LYS A 175 -3.76 -21.87 -1.66
CA LYS A 175 -5.14 -21.62 -1.24
C LYS A 175 -5.64 -22.69 -0.28
#